data_AF-A0A848DQL6-F1
#
_entry.id   AF-A0A848DQL6-F1
#
_cell.length_a   1.000
_cell.length_b   1.000
_cell.length_c   1.000
_cell.angle_alpha   90.00
_cell.angle_beta   90.00
_cell.angle_gamma   90.00
#
_symmetry.space_group_name_H-M   'P 1'
#
loop_
_entity.id
_entity.type
_entity.pdbx_description
1 polymer ?
#
loop_
_entity_poly.entity_id
_entity_poly.type
_entity_poly.pdbx_seq_one_letter_code
_entity_poly.pdbx_strand_id
1 'polypeptide(L)' 'MARIRPRLEAFAAGMLGGLARSDQRAKGELYVRGLLLDGKRKSMQPM' A
#
# COMPACT_ATOMS: atom_id res chain seq x y z
N MET A 1 -7.96 -9.35 10.77
CA MET A 1 -6.90 -8.69 9.97
C MET A 1 -5.49 -8.75 10.56
N ALA A 2 -5.31 -8.77 11.89
CA ALA A 2 -3.97 -8.73 12.52
C ALA A 2 -2.98 -9.80 12.04
N ARG A 3 -3.44 -11.03 11.76
CA ARG A 3 -2.58 -12.13 11.27
C ARG A 3 -2.11 -11.97 9.82
N ILE A 4 -2.85 -11.23 9.00
CA ILE A 4 -2.60 -11.09 7.55
C ILE A 4 -1.82 -9.81 7.25
N ARG A 5 -1.91 -8.80 8.13
CA ARG A 5 -1.23 -7.51 8.00
C ARG A 5 0.28 -7.61 7.70
N PRO A 6 1.10 -8.39 8.43
CA PRO A 6 2.54 -8.45 8.17
C PRO A 6 2.86 -9.03 6.78
N ARG A 7 2.04 -9.97 6.31
CA ARG A 7 2.20 -10.60 5.00
C ARG A 7 1.86 -9.64 3.87
N LEU A 8 0.86 -8.78 4.07
CA LEU A 8 0.49 -7.73 3.11
C LEU A 8 1.53 -6.60 3.05
N GLU A 9 2.09 -6.22 4.19
CA GLU A 9 3.19 -5.25 4.27
C GLU A 9 4.43 -5.76 3.52
N ALA A 10 4.82 -7.02 3.74
CA ALA A 10 5.93 -7.65 3.02
C ALA A 10 5.67 -7.73 1.49
N PHE A 11 4.44 -8.10 1.09
CA PHE A 11 4.06 -8.11 -0.32
C PHE A 11 4.14 -6.73 -0.96
N ALA A 12 3.59 -5.70 -0.32
CA ALA A 12 3.60 -4.33 -0.82
C ALA A 12 5.03 -3.78 -0.94
N ALA A 13 5.88 -4.06 0.05
CA ALA A 13 7.29 -3.68 0.04
C ALA A 13 8.06 -4.33 -1.12
N GLY A 14 7.81 -5.62 -1.39
CA GLY A 14 8.42 -6.32 -2.53
C GLY A 14 7.95 -5.77 -3.87
N MET A 15 6.65 -5.53 -4.03
CA MET A 15 6.06 -4.99 -5.26
C MET A 15 6.56 -3.57 -5.58
N LEU A 16 6.70 -2.72 -4.56
CA LEU A 16 7.08 -1.31 -4.72
C LEU A 16 8.60 -1.08 -4.61
N GLY A 17 9.37 -2.08 -4.19
CA GLY A 17 10.81 -1.95 -3.91
C GLY A 17 11.64 -1.46 -5.11
N GLY A 18 11.19 -1.71 -6.34
CA GLY A 18 11.84 -1.25 -7.56
C GLY A 18 11.61 0.23 -7.91
N LEU A 19 10.73 0.94 -7.20
CA LEU A 19 10.50 2.35 -7.44
C LEU A 19 11.64 3.19 -6.86
N ALA A 20 12.34 3.93 -7.73
CA ALA A 20 13.46 4.79 -7.35
C ALA A 20 13.09 5.84 -6.29
N ARG A 21 11.84 6.31 -6.32
CA ARG A 21 11.33 7.38 -5.46
C ARG A 21 10.71 6.85 -4.18
N SER A 22 11.23 7.28 -3.04
CA SER A 22 10.73 6.91 -1.71
C SER A 22 9.28 7.37 -1.48
N ASP A 23 8.90 8.54 -1.99
CA ASP A 23 7.54 9.08 -1.85
C ASP A 23 6.51 8.27 -2.65
N GLN A 24 6.90 7.72 -3.81
CA GLN A 24 6.05 6.82 -4.59
C GLN A 24 5.84 5.48 -3.86
N ARG A 25 6.89 4.93 -3.24
CA ARG A 25 6.80 3.72 -2.41
C ARG A 25 5.86 3.93 -1.23
N ALA A 26 6.05 5.01 -0.47
CA ALA A 26 5.23 5.32 0.69
C ALA A 26 3.75 5.49 0.35
N LYS A 27 3.43 6.24 -0.73
CA LYS A 27 2.05 6.43 -1.20
C LYS A 27 1.43 5.12 -1.71
N GLY A 28 2.20 4.32 -2.46
CA GLY A 28 1.76 3.02 -2.95
C GLY A 28 1.45 2.04 -1.80
N GLU A 29 2.31 1.98 -0.79
CA GLU A 29 2.12 1.12 0.37
C GLU A 29 0.87 1.52 1.17
N LEU A 30 0.66 2.83 1.37
CA LEU A 30 -0.53 3.37 2.01
C LEU A 30 -1.81 2.96 1.27
N TYR A 31 -1.78 2.99 -0.07
CA TYR A 31 -2.92 2.59 -0.90
C TYR A 31 -3.22 1.09 -0.80
N VAL A 32 -2.20 0.24 -0.92
CA VAL A 32 -2.34 -1.22 -0.85
C VAL A 32 -2.85 -1.65 0.54
N ARG A 33 -2.32 -1.07 1.61
CA ARG A 33 -2.80 -1.33 2.97
C ARG A 33 -4.22 -0.82 3.19
N GLY A 34 -4.59 0.33 2.60
CA GLY A 34 -5.95 0.85 2.62
C GLY A 34 -6.94 -0.07 1.92
N LEU A 35 -6.60 -0.63 0.76
CA LEU A 35 -7.46 -1.52 -0.02
C LEU A 35 -7.61 -2.92 0.59
N LEU A 36 -6.55 -3.47 1.18
CA LEU A 36 -6.47 -4.86 1.60
C LEU A 36 -6.72 -5.09 3.10
N LEU A 37 -6.77 -4.04 3.91
CA LEU A 37 -7.11 -4.08 5.34
C LEU A 37 -8.45 -3.34 5.59
N ASP A 38 -8.72 -2.91 6.82
CA ASP A 38 -10.00 -2.30 7.25
C ASP A 38 -10.29 -0.90 6.63
N GLY A 39 -9.60 -0.51 5.56
CA GLY A 39 -9.57 0.85 5.04
C GLY A 39 -10.71 1.19 4.08
N LYS A 40 -11.67 1.99 4.54
CA LYS A 40 -12.46 2.82 3.63
C LYS A 40 -11.59 3.94 3.04
N ARG A 41 -11.24 3.84 1.75
CA ARG A 41 -11.47 4.92 0.77
C ARG A 41 -11.34 4.41 -0.67
N LYS A 42 -12.35 4.76 -1.47
CA LYS A 42 -12.30 4.79 -2.93
C LYS A 42 -12.38 6.27 -3.36
N SER A 43 -11.85 6.55 -4.56
CA SER A 43 -11.76 7.83 -5.27
C SER A 43 -10.45 8.61 -5.03
N MET A 44 -9.39 8.19 -5.73
CA MET A 44 -8.43 9.16 -6.26
C MET A 44 -9.18 9.97 -7.32
N GLN A 45 -9.61 11.19 -7.00
CA GLN A 45 -9.91 12.17 -8.04
C GLN A 45 -8.58 12.53 -8.70
N PRO A 46 -8.48 12.50 -10.03
CA PRO A 46 -7.24 12.85 -10.72
C PRO A 46 -6.89 14.31 -10.40
N MET A 47 -5.63 14.58 -10.07
CA MET A 47 -5.07 15.93 -10.15
C MET A 47 -4.81 16.28 -11.61
#